data_AF-A0A2K9NLV5-F1
#
_entry.id   AF-A0A2K9NLV5-F1
#
_cell.length_a   1.000
_cell.length_b   1.000
_cell.length_c   1.000
_cell.angle_alpha   90.00
_cell.angle_beta   90.00
_cell.angle_gamma   90.00
#
_symmetry.space_group_name_H-M   'P 1'
#
loop_
_entity.id
_entity.type
_entity.pdbx_description
1 polymer ?
#
loop_
_entity_poly.entity_id
_entity_poly.type
_entity_poly.pdbx_seq_one_letter_code
_entity_poly.pdbx_strand_id
1 'polypeptide(L)'
;MPDIQKISVAVTGDQLSAMRDAVATGDYATTSEIVREAVRDWQLKRAQRQDELARLRQAWNEGKESGGRALFDVEEVLVRAQARRVGAE
;
A
#
# COMPACT_ATOMS: atom_id res chain seq x y z
N MET A 1 16.34 -13.54 -22.49
CA MET A 1 16.82 -12.73 -21.34
C MET A 1 16.00 -11.44 -21.33
N PRO A 2 15.50 -10.98 -20.18
CA PRO A 2 14.82 -9.68 -20.14
C PRO A 2 15.80 -8.58 -20.59
N ASP A 3 15.27 -7.56 -21.29
CA ASP A 3 16.07 -6.42 -21.73
C ASP A 3 16.60 -5.65 -20.50
N ILE A 4 17.92 -5.47 -20.41
CA ILE A 4 18.58 -4.78 -19.29
C ILE A 4 19.12 -3.46 -19.81
N GLN A 5 18.49 -2.36 -19.38
CA GLN A 5 18.94 -1.02 -19.69
C GLN A 5 19.71 -0.42 -18.51
N LYS A 6 20.90 0.14 -18.77
CA LYS A 6 21.71 0.81 -17.76
C LYS A 6 21.25 2.26 -17.62
N ILE A 7 20.98 2.67 -16.39
CA ILE A 7 20.66 4.06 -16.03
C ILE A 7 21.65 4.55 -14.98
N SER A 8 21.97 5.84 -15.02
CA SER A 8 22.71 6.50 -13.94
C SER A 8 21.72 7.03 -12.92
N VAL A 9 21.92 6.68 -11.65
CA VAL A 9 21.07 7.10 -10.53
C VAL A 9 21.93 7.71 -9.43
N ALA A 10 21.45 8.80 -8.85
CA ALA A 10 22.06 9.36 -7.65
C ALA A 10 21.46 8.66 -6.42
N VAL A 11 22.34 8.19 -5.53
CA VAL A 11 21.98 7.64 -4.23
C VAL A 11 22.73 8.42 -3.15
N THR A 12 22.26 8.36 -1.92
CA THR A 12 23.00 8.97 -0.79
C THR A 12 24.28 8.16 -0.50
N GLY A 13 25.25 8.80 0.18
CA GLY A 13 26.47 8.11 0.60
C GLY A 13 26.17 6.89 1.48
N ASP A 14 25.24 7.04 2.41
CA ASP A 14 24.81 5.97 3.32
C ASP A 14 24.17 4.80 2.57
N GLN A 15 23.33 5.07 1.57
CA GLN A 15 22.74 4.04 0.71
C GLN A 15 23.83 3.28 -0.05
N LEU A 16 24.81 4.00 -0.60
CA LEU A 16 25.93 3.37 -1.31
C LEU A 16 26.76 2.50 -0.37
N SER A 17 27.02 2.94 0.87
CA SER A 17 27.74 2.14 1.86
C SER A 17 27.00 0.85 2.16
N ALA A 18 25.71 0.94 2.51
CA ALA A 18 24.89 -0.22 2.81
C ALA A 18 24.82 -1.22 1.63
N MET A 19 24.71 -0.71 0.40
CA MET A 19 24.72 -1.55 -0.81
C MET A 19 26.06 -2.25 -1.02
N ARG A 20 27.18 -1.59 -0.73
CA ARG A 20 28.51 -2.20 -0.83
C ARG A 20 28.72 -3.26 0.23
N ASP A 21 28.27 -3.02 1.46
CA ASP A 21 28.39 -3.97 2.56
C ASP A 21 27.60 -5.24 2.25
N ALA A 22 26.35 -5.12 1.76
CA ALA A 22 25.51 -6.25 1.38
C ALA A 22 26.09 -7.07 0.21
N VAL A 23 26.85 -6.44 -0.68
CA VAL A 23 27.61 -7.17 -1.72
C VAL A 23 28.85 -7.85 -1.14
N ALA A 24 29.54 -7.19 -0.21
CA ALA A 24 30.76 -7.72 0.41
C ALA A 24 30.47 -8.93 1.34
N THR A 25 29.32 -8.95 2.00
CA THR A 25 28.84 -10.10 2.81
C THR A 25 28.35 -11.27 1.94
N GLY A 26 28.12 -11.03 0.65
CA GLY A 26 27.61 -12.03 -0.29
C GLY A 26 26.08 -12.17 -0.28
N ASP A 27 25.35 -11.28 0.40
CA ASP A 27 23.88 -11.25 0.39
C ASP A 27 23.34 -10.92 -1.01
N TYR A 28 24.10 -10.14 -1.79
CA TYR A 28 23.81 -9.84 -3.19
C TYR A 28 25.05 -9.98 -4.07
N ALA A 29 24.86 -10.42 -5.32
CA ALA A 29 25.98 -10.53 -6.26
C ALA A 29 26.42 -9.17 -6.80
N THR A 30 25.49 -8.21 -6.93
CA THR A 30 25.76 -6.88 -7.48
C THR A 30 24.86 -5.81 -6.88
N THR A 31 25.31 -4.56 -6.88
CA THR A 31 24.47 -3.41 -6.51
C THR A 31 23.24 -3.25 -7.41
N SER A 32 23.36 -3.61 -8.70
CA SER A 32 22.23 -3.61 -9.65
C SER A 32 21.12 -4.59 -9.28
N GLU A 33 21.43 -5.66 -8.55
CA GLU A 33 20.43 -6.61 -8.05
C GLU A 33 19.60 -5.99 -6.93
N ILE A 34 20.27 -5.33 -5.97
CA ILE A 34 19.63 -4.58 -4.89
C ILE A 34 18.68 -3.52 -5.48
N VAL A 35 19.11 -2.77 -6.50
CA VAL A 35 18.26 -1.77 -7.15
C VAL A 35 17.03 -2.42 -7.80
N ARG A 36 17.19 -3.55 -8.49
CA ARG A 36 16.04 -4.25 -9.10
C ARG A 36 15.05 -4.77 -8.06
N GLU A 37 15.53 -5.26 -6.93
CA GLU A 37 14.69 -5.66 -5.80
C GLU A 37 13.94 -4.47 -5.22
N ALA A 38 14.63 -3.40 -4.87
CA ALA A 38 14.03 -2.18 -4.34
C ALA A 38 12.97 -1.59 -5.28
N VAL A 39 13.19 -1.65 -6.60
CA VAL A 39 12.21 -1.20 -7.61
C VAL A 39 10.98 -2.11 -7.64
N ARG A 40 11.14 -3.44 -7.52
CA ARG A 40 10.00 -4.38 -7.44
C ARG A 40 9.16 -4.14 -6.20
N ASP A 41 9.80 -3.95 -5.05
CA ASP A 41 9.10 -3.65 -3.80
C ASP A 41 8.38 -2.30 -3.88
N TRP A 42 9.02 -1.30 -4.48
CA TRP A 42 8.40 0.00 -4.73
C TRP A 42 7.18 -0.11 -5.65
N GLN A 43 7.26 -0.91 -6.72
CA GLN A 43 6.12 -1.16 -7.61
C GLN A 43 4.97 -1.84 -6.89
N LEU A 44 5.24 -2.87 -6.09
CA LEU A 44 4.23 -3.56 -5.30
C LEU A 44 3.53 -2.61 -4.32
N LYS A 45 4.31 -1.81 -3.57
CA LYS A 45 3.78 -0.80 -2.64
C LYS A 45 2.93 0.24 -3.37
N ARG A 46 3.30 0.61 -4.59
CA ARG A 46 2.55 1.58 -5.39
C ARG A 46 1.22 1.00 -5.88
N ALA A 47 1.20 -0.26 -6.34
CA ALA A 47 -0.02 -0.96 -6.73
C ALA A 47 -0.99 -1.05 -5.55
N GLN A 48 -0.52 -1.49 -4.38
CA GLN A 48 -1.33 -1.56 -3.15
C GLN A 48 -1.95 -0.21 -2.78
N ARG A 49 -1.17 0.88 -2.87
CA ARG A 49 -1.68 2.24 -2.63
C ARG A 49 -2.77 2.63 -3.64
N GLN A 50 -2.62 2.26 -4.90
CA GLN A 50 -3.62 2.55 -5.93
C GLN A 50 -4.92 1.80 -5.66
N ASP A 51 -4.84 0.53 -5.26
CA ASP A 51 -6.00 -0.28 -4.90
C ASP A 51 -6.72 0.27 -3.66
N GLU A 52 -5.97 0.72 -2.65
CA GLU A 52 -6.55 1.36 -1.46
C GLU A 52 -7.25 2.68 -1.81
N LEU A 53 -6.64 3.53 -2.64
CA LEU A 53 -7.27 4.75 -3.12
C LEU A 53 -8.53 4.46 -3.94
N ALA A 54 -8.53 3.42 -4.77
CA ALA A 54 -9.70 2.99 -5.52
C ALA A 54 -10.83 2.55 -4.58
N ARG A 55 -10.52 1.74 -3.55
CA ARG A 55 -11.48 1.32 -2.51
C ARG A 55 -12.08 2.49 -1.75
N LEU A 56 -11.27 3.47 -1.34
CA LEU A 56 -11.75 4.67 -0.65
C LEU A 56 -12.67 5.51 -1.55
N ARG A 57 -12.33 5.67 -2.83
CA ARG A 57 -13.18 6.37 -3.81
C ARG A 57 -14.51 5.66 -4.02
N GLN A 58 -14.48 4.34 -4.09
CA GLN A 58 -15.69 3.53 -4.20
C GLN A 58 -16.59 3.72 -2.97
N ALA A 59 -16.06 3.54 -1.76
CA ALA A 59 -16.83 3.71 -0.51
C ALA A 59 -17.40 5.13 -0.37
N TRP A 60 -16.66 6.15 -0.81
CA TRP A 60 -17.15 7.52 -0.86
C TRP A 60 -18.33 7.69 -1.82
N ASN A 61 -18.24 7.13 -3.04
CA ASN A 61 -19.32 7.21 -4.01
C ASN A 61 -20.55 6.43 -3.53
N GLU A 62 -20.35 5.23 -2.97
CA GLU A 62 -21.43 4.45 -2.32
C GLU A 62 -22.14 5.27 -1.24
N GLY A 63 -21.38 5.95 -0.37
CA GLY A 63 -21.96 6.83 0.65
C GLY A 63 -22.67 8.07 0.10
N LYS A 64 -22.27 8.57 -1.08
CA LYS A 64 -22.99 9.66 -1.76
C LYS A 64 -24.27 9.19 -2.42
N GLU A 65 -24.27 7.98 -2.97
CA GLU A 65 -25.37 7.38 -3.73
C GLU A 65 -26.38 6.67 -2.84
N SER A 66 -26.01 6.32 -1.60
CA SER A 66 -26.87 5.60 -0.64
C SER A 66 -28.16 6.32 -0.29
N GLY A 67 -28.23 7.65 -0.51
CA GLY A 67 -29.41 8.45 -0.25
C GLY A 67 -29.74 8.56 1.24
N GLY A 68 -30.55 9.56 1.59
CA GLY A 68 -30.88 9.86 2.99
C GLY A 68 -29.75 10.57 3.72
N ARG A 69 -30.05 11.76 4.23
CA ARG A 69 -29.19 12.47 5.17
C ARG A 69 -30.01 12.68 6.44
N ALA A 70 -29.53 12.18 7.55
CA ALA A 70 -30.13 12.36 8.86
C ALA A 70 -29.09 12.97 9.80
N LEU A 71 -29.56 13.62 10.86
CA LEU A 71 -28.68 13.96 11.97
C LEU A 71 -28.13 12.66 12.58
N PHE A 72 -26.86 12.68 12.93
CA PHE A 72 -26.20 11.52 13.50
C PHE A 72 -26.51 11.42 14.99
N ASP A 73 -27.16 10.32 15.39
CA ASP A 73 -27.41 9.94 16.77
C ASP A 73 -26.72 8.61 17.08
N VAL A 74 -25.75 8.66 18.00
CA VAL A 74 -24.95 7.49 18.39
C VAL A 74 -25.81 6.45 19.12
N GLU A 75 -26.72 6.88 19.98
CA GLU A 75 -27.54 5.97 20.79
C GLU A 75 -28.49 5.16 19.89
N GLU A 76 -29.15 5.83 18.94
CA GLU A 76 -30.02 5.17 17.97
C GLU A 76 -29.25 4.16 17.10
N VAL A 77 -28.03 4.50 16.68
CA VAL A 77 -27.16 3.59 15.90
C VAL A 77 -26.78 2.36 16.73
N LEU A 78 -26.42 2.52 18.00
CA LEU A 78 -26.05 1.42 18.89
C LEU A 78 -27.23 0.49 19.17
N VAL A 79 -28.41 1.03 19.48
CA VAL A 79 -29.63 0.24 19.70
C VAL A 79 -29.97 -0.60 18.47
N ARG A 80 -29.94 0.01 17.27
CA ARG A 80 -30.16 -0.72 16.00
C ARG A 80 -29.09 -1.78 15.73
N ALA A 81 -27.84 -1.56 16.13
CA ALA A 81 -26.77 -2.55 15.97
C ALA A 81 -26.95 -3.75 16.91
N GLN A 82 -27.33 -3.51 18.17
CA GLN A 82 -27.61 -4.57 19.14
C GLN A 82 -28.80 -5.44 18.72
N ALA A 83 -29.88 -4.83 18.25
CA ALA A 83 -31.06 -5.56 17.75
C ALA A 83 -30.71 -6.49 16.58
N ARG A 84 -29.88 -6.04 15.63
CA ARG A 84 -29.38 -6.87 14.51
C ARG A 84 -28.54 -8.05 14.97
N ARG A 85 -27.76 -7.88 16.04
CA ARG A 85 -26.93 -8.96 16.60
C ARG A 85 -27.77 -10.05 17.25
N VAL A 86 -28.78 -9.67 18.05
CA VAL A 86 -29.65 -10.60 18.77
C VAL A 86 -30.60 -11.35 17.82
N GLY A 87 -31.04 -10.74 16.72
CA GLY A 87 -31.88 -11.40 15.73
C GLY A 87 -31.14 -12.30 14.72
N ALA A 88 -29.81 -12.37 14.79
CA ALA A 88 -28.98 -13.25 13.97
C ALA A 88 -28.51 -14.50 14.73
N GLU A 89 -28.78 -14.58 16.03
CA GLU A 89 -28.68 -15.77 16.89
C GLU A 89 -30.02 -16.52 16.90
#